data_AF-E2BJW5-F1
#
_entry.id   AF-E2BJW5-F1
#
_cell.length_a   1.000
_cell.length_b   1.000
_cell.length_c   1.000
_cell.angle_alpha   90.00
_cell.angle_beta   90.00
_cell.angle_gamma   90.00
#
_symmetry.space_group_name_H-M   'P 1'
#
loop_
_entity.id
_entity.type
_entity.pdbx_description
1 polymer ?
#
loop_
_entity_poly.entity_id
_entity_poly.type
_entity_poly.pdbx_seq_one_letter_code
_entity_poly.pdbx_strand_id
1 'polypeptide(L)'
;MDMPTFVDLQGYMVGKRFIVKEAAILKNGTILSHYIFTSPMPWHLLTRSDKSRAYWLTANHHGLRWEDGTVKYYRANHLVTAAVAGDMYDELEDDASQFVYVKRH
;
A
#
# COMPACT_ATOMS: atom_id res chain seq x y z
N MET A 1 -12.43 4.60 -23.43
CA MET A 1 -11.05 4.81 -22.96
C MET A 1 -10.93 4.09 -21.65
N ASP A 2 -10.05 3.09 -21.56
CA ASP A 2 -9.73 2.47 -20.28
C ASP A 2 -9.07 3.52 -19.39
N MET A 3 -9.71 3.79 -18.27
CA MET A 3 -9.23 4.80 -17.34
C MET A 3 -8.23 4.15 -16.40
N PRO A 4 -6.99 4.66 -16.31
CA PRO A 4 -5.94 4.01 -15.55
C PRO A 4 -6.29 3.94 -14.06
N THR A 5 -5.77 2.89 -13.41
CA THR A 5 -5.81 2.80 -11.95
C THR A 5 -4.51 3.35 -11.39
N PHE A 6 -4.62 4.29 -10.46
CA PHE A 6 -3.47 4.84 -9.75
C PHE A 6 -3.37 4.22 -8.37
N VAL A 7 -2.17 3.75 -8.03
CA VAL A 7 -1.87 3.21 -6.71
C VAL A 7 -0.66 3.94 -6.16
N ASP A 8 -0.86 4.72 -5.10
CA ASP A 8 0.21 5.32 -4.31
C ASP A 8 0.42 4.46 -3.06
N LEU A 9 1.65 3.97 -2.90
CA LEU A 9 2.04 3.14 -1.77
C LEU A 9 3.08 3.86 -0.94
N GLN A 10 2.81 3.96 0.35
CA GLN A 10 3.72 4.52 1.33
C GLN A 10 4.00 3.50 2.43
N GLY A 11 5.21 3.49 2.96
CA GLY A 11 5.65 2.43 3.84
C GLY A 11 7.06 2.58 4.36
N TYR A 12 7.53 1.52 4.99
CA TYR A 12 8.87 1.45 5.59
C TYR A 12 9.72 0.40 4.90
N MET A 13 11.03 0.60 4.90
CA MET A 13 12.00 -0.45 4.56
C MET A 13 12.45 -1.14 5.85
N VAL A 14 12.17 -2.43 5.97
CA VAL A 14 12.67 -3.31 7.04
C VAL A 14 13.62 -4.33 6.44
N GLY A 15 14.91 -4.22 6.76
CA GLY A 15 15.95 -4.93 6.03
C GLY A 15 15.87 -4.63 4.52
N LYS A 16 15.59 -5.65 3.71
CA LYS A 16 15.41 -5.54 2.24
C LYS A 16 13.95 -5.59 1.79
N ARG A 17 12.99 -5.57 2.72
CA ARG A 17 11.56 -5.70 2.43
C ARG A 17 10.86 -4.36 2.60
N PHE A 18 10.06 -4.00 1.62
CA PHE A 18 9.13 -2.87 1.72
C PHE A 18 7.87 -3.34 2.45
N ILE A 19 7.52 -2.63 3.52
CA ILE A 19 6.33 -2.86 4.34
C ILE A 19 5.36 -1.75 4.02
N VAL A 20 4.28 -2.07 3.31
CA VAL A 20 3.22 -1.12 2.97
C VAL A 20 2.53 -0.66 4.24
N LYS A 21 2.52 0.64 4.48
CA LYS A 21 1.86 1.27 5.62
C LYS A 21 0.56 1.94 5.20
N GLU A 22 0.55 2.57 4.05
CA GLU A 22 -0.61 3.24 3.48
C GLU A 22 -0.73 2.88 2.00
N ALA A 23 -1.96 2.69 1.54
CA ALA A 23 -2.30 2.58 0.13
C ALA A 23 -3.44 3.54 -0.20
N ALA A 24 -3.22 4.44 -1.14
CA ALA A 24 -4.24 5.26 -1.76
C ALA A 24 -4.46 4.79 -3.19
N ILE A 25 -5.71 4.47 -3.52
CA ILE A 25 -6.07 3.80 -4.76
C ILE A 25 -7.16 4.62 -5.43
N LEU A 26 -6.87 5.11 -6.64
CA LEU A 26 -7.85 5.75 -7.51
C LEU A 26 -8.15 4.82 -8.69
N LYS A 27 -9.30 4.16 -8.66
CA LYS A 27 -9.79 3.28 -9.72
C LYS A 27 -10.84 4.02 -10.54
N ASN A 28 -10.78 3.86 -11.87
CA ASN A 28 -11.72 4.47 -12.80
C ASN A 28 -11.94 5.97 -12.53
N GLY A 29 -10.85 6.70 -12.18
CA GLY A 29 -10.85 8.16 -11.95
C GLY A 29 -11.81 8.71 -10.88
N THR A 30 -12.54 7.85 -10.16
CA THR A 30 -13.66 8.25 -9.31
C THR A 30 -13.73 7.47 -8.01
N ILE A 31 -13.28 6.20 -8.00
CA ILE A 31 -13.30 5.36 -6.80
C ILE A 31 -12.00 5.61 -6.04
N LEU A 32 -12.10 6.31 -4.91
CA LEU A 32 -10.98 6.54 -3.99
C LEU A 32 -11.08 5.58 -2.80
N SER A 33 -10.16 4.62 -2.72
CA SER A 33 -9.98 3.78 -1.54
C SER A 33 -8.68 4.18 -0.82
N HIS A 34 -8.74 4.27 0.50
CA HIS A 34 -7.62 4.67 1.33
C HIS A 34 -7.49 3.73 2.52
N TYR A 35 -6.33 3.10 2.65
CA TYR A 35 -6.06 2.11 3.69
C TYR A 35 -4.80 2.46 4.46
N ILE A 36 -4.91 2.44 5.79
CA ILE A 36 -3.76 2.49 6.69
C ILE A 36 -3.66 1.14 7.39
N PHE A 37 -2.56 0.42 7.13
CA PHE A 37 -2.34 -0.92 7.62
C PHE A 37 -1.69 -0.92 9.00
N THR A 38 -2.17 -1.80 9.87
CA THR A 38 -1.49 -2.14 11.13
C THR A 38 -0.12 -2.72 10.83
N SER A 39 0.83 -2.62 11.76
CA SER A 39 2.14 -3.26 11.56
C SER A 39 2.09 -4.79 11.46
N PRO A 40 2.90 -5.41 10.58
CA PRO A 40 2.98 -6.87 10.45
C PRO A 40 3.68 -7.55 11.63
N MET A 41 4.46 -6.80 12.40
CA MET A 41 5.23 -7.31 13.52
C MET A 41 5.37 -6.25 14.64
N PRO A 42 5.52 -6.67 15.90
CA PRO A 42 5.78 -5.75 17.01
C PRO A 42 7.03 -4.90 16.82
N TRP A 43 6.98 -3.63 17.26
CA TRP A 43 8.09 -2.68 17.18
C TRP A 43 9.39 -3.18 17.80
N HIS A 44 9.31 -3.89 18.93
CA HIS A 44 10.50 -4.35 19.64
C HIS A 44 11.34 -5.33 18.83
N LEU A 45 10.75 -6.04 17.85
CA LEU A 45 11.43 -6.98 16.96
C LEU A 45 12.24 -6.28 15.85
N LEU A 46 12.03 -4.99 15.61
CA LEU A 46 12.81 -4.25 14.63
C LEU A 46 14.25 -4.04 15.12
N THR A 47 15.20 -4.09 14.18
CA THR A 47 16.58 -3.72 14.48
C THR A 47 16.67 -2.23 14.82
N ARG A 48 17.74 -1.82 15.52
CA ARG A 48 17.99 -0.39 15.81
C ARG A 48 18.01 0.47 14.55
N SER A 49 18.56 -0.07 13.46
CA SER A 49 18.65 0.63 12.17
C SER A 49 17.28 0.80 11.50
N ASP A 50 16.41 -0.20 11.58
CA ASP A 50 15.05 -0.13 11.03
C ASP A 50 14.21 0.85 11.87
N LYS A 51 14.32 0.80 13.20
CA LYS A 51 13.66 1.76 14.10
C LYS A 51 14.05 3.20 13.80
N SER A 52 15.35 3.46 13.61
CA SER A 52 15.83 4.80 13.28
C SER A 52 15.27 5.32 11.96
N ARG A 53 15.20 4.46 10.93
CA ARG A 53 14.60 4.81 9.63
C ARG A 53 13.11 5.05 9.74
N ALA A 54 12.38 4.19 10.46
CA ALA A 54 10.96 4.36 10.70
C ALA A 54 10.65 5.64 11.50
N TYR A 55 11.44 5.97 12.51
CA TYR A 55 11.32 7.25 13.23
C TYR A 55 11.56 8.44 12.31
N TRP A 56 12.60 8.40 11.48
CA TRP A 56 12.89 9.49 10.54
C TRP A 56 11.75 9.69 9.54
N LEU A 57 11.22 8.61 8.96
CA LEU A 57 10.08 8.65 8.03
C LEU A 57 8.81 9.17 8.69
N THR A 58 8.54 8.75 9.92
CA THR A 58 7.41 9.23 10.73
C THR A 58 7.52 10.75 10.95
N ALA A 59 8.69 11.23 11.37
CA ALA A 59 8.89 12.64 11.71
C ALA A 59 8.97 13.58 10.50
N ASN A 60 9.45 13.10 9.34
CA ASN A 60 9.83 13.97 8.23
C ASN A 60 9.09 13.71 6.91
N HIS A 61 8.39 12.59 6.74
CA HIS A 61 7.78 12.24 5.45
C HIS A 61 6.27 12.07 5.52
N HIS A 62 5.76 11.22 6.41
CA HIS A 62 4.34 10.81 6.35
C HIS A 62 3.56 10.91 7.65
N GLY A 63 4.19 11.17 8.80
CA GLY A 63 3.49 11.30 10.08
C GLY A 63 2.95 9.98 10.65
N LEU A 64 2.79 8.94 9.83
CA LEU A 64 2.34 7.62 10.29
C LEU A 64 3.38 6.95 11.18
N ARG A 65 2.94 6.48 12.36
CA ARG A 65 3.75 5.68 13.29
C ARG A 65 3.67 4.21 12.92
N TRP A 66 4.63 3.44 13.40
CA TRP A 66 4.67 1.99 13.18
C TRP A 66 3.36 1.32 13.63
N GLU A 67 2.86 1.64 14.81
CA GLU A 67 1.67 1.00 15.40
C GLU A 67 0.34 1.47 14.82
N ASP A 68 0.33 2.54 14.02
CA ASP A 68 -0.91 3.11 13.49
C ASP A 68 -1.65 2.16 12.54
N GLY A 69 -2.88 2.50 12.17
CA GLY A 69 -3.65 1.79 11.16
C GLY A 69 -4.80 0.97 11.74
N THR A 70 -5.81 0.79 10.89
CA THR A 70 -7.08 0.14 11.24
C THR A 70 -7.29 -1.15 10.45
N VAL A 71 -6.60 -1.29 9.31
CA VAL A 71 -6.70 -2.48 8.44
C VAL A 71 -5.58 -3.45 8.78
N LYS A 72 -5.92 -4.72 9.01
CA LYS A 72 -4.89 -5.73 9.32
C LYS A 72 -3.93 -5.93 8.15
N TYR A 73 -2.62 -5.96 8.42
CA TYR A 73 -1.57 -6.05 7.41
C TYR A 73 -1.75 -7.22 6.43
N TYR A 74 -2.22 -8.37 6.89
CA TYR A 74 -2.40 -9.55 6.03
C TYR A 74 -3.35 -9.28 4.85
N ARG A 75 -4.22 -8.26 4.93
CA ARG A 75 -5.12 -7.85 3.84
C ARG A 75 -4.43 -6.98 2.79
N ALA A 76 -3.25 -6.43 3.05
CA ALA A 76 -2.60 -5.46 2.16
C ALA A 76 -2.35 -6.03 0.77
N ASN A 77 -1.83 -7.25 0.68
CA ASN A 77 -1.60 -7.91 -0.60
C ASN A 77 -2.91 -8.07 -1.38
N HIS A 78 -3.94 -8.65 -0.75
CA HIS A 78 -5.24 -8.84 -1.38
C HIS A 78 -5.86 -7.52 -1.87
N LEU A 79 -5.86 -6.47 -1.05
CA LEU A 79 -6.47 -5.18 -1.39
C LEU A 79 -5.73 -4.46 -2.53
N VAL A 80 -4.39 -4.49 -2.50
CA VAL A 80 -3.58 -3.91 -3.58
C VAL A 80 -3.75 -4.72 -4.87
N THR A 81 -3.74 -6.05 -4.79
CA THR A 81 -3.93 -6.92 -5.96
C THR A 81 -5.31 -6.75 -6.57
N ALA A 82 -6.39 -6.73 -5.77
CA ALA A 82 -7.75 -6.53 -6.27
C ALA A 82 -7.92 -5.17 -6.99
N ALA A 83 -7.24 -4.13 -6.50
CA ALA A 83 -7.23 -2.85 -7.18
C ALA A 83 -6.52 -2.90 -8.54
N VAL A 84 -5.39 -3.61 -8.61
CA VAL A 84 -4.50 -3.67 -9.78
C VAL A 84 -4.99 -4.65 -10.85
N ALA A 85 -5.61 -5.76 -10.45
CA ALA A 85 -6.01 -6.85 -11.33
C ALA A 85 -7.53 -6.90 -11.61
N GLY A 86 -8.30 -5.97 -11.04
CA GLY A 86 -9.76 -6.02 -11.05
C GLY A 86 -10.33 -7.01 -10.03
N ASP A 87 -11.63 -6.89 -9.76
CA ASP A 87 -12.34 -7.90 -8.98
C ASP A 87 -12.46 -9.13 -9.86
N MET A 88 -11.71 -10.19 -9.53
CA MET A 88 -11.50 -11.37 -10.37
C MET A 88 -12.76 -12.25 -10.58
N TYR A 89 -13.96 -11.70 -10.36
CA TYR A 89 -15.25 -12.41 -10.34
C TYR A 89 -16.38 -11.72 -11.10
N ASP A 90 -16.12 -10.68 -11.90
CA ASP A 90 -17.10 -10.21 -12.89
C ASP A 90 -16.50 -10.28 -14.29
N GLU A 91 -16.97 -11.31 -15.00
CA GLU A 91 -17.18 -11.44 -16.43
C GLU A 91 -16.03 -11.10 -17.40
N LEU A 92 -15.59 -12.17 -18.07
CA LEU A 92 -15.23 -12.26 -19.48
C LEU A 92 -15.49 -10.97 -20.28
N GLU A 93 -14.50 -10.09 -20.44
CA GLU A 93 -14.32 -9.35 -21.68
C GLU A 93 -12.95 -8.69 -21.77
N ASP A 94 -12.28 -9.04 -22.87
CA ASP A 94 -11.13 -8.46 -23.56
C ASP A 94 -9.82 -8.22 -22.79
N ASP A 95 -8.73 -8.50 -23.51
CA ASP A 95 -7.33 -8.30 -23.13
C ASP A 95 -6.98 -6.80 -23.07
N ALA A 96 -7.82 -6.02 -22.40
CA ALA A 96 -7.61 -4.62 -22.13
C ALA A 96 -6.53 -4.51 -21.07
N SER A 97 -5.32 -4.20 -21.53
CA SER A 97 -4.16 -3.97 -20.69
C SER A 97 -4.48 -2.89 -19.63
N GLN A 98 -4.80 -3.28 -18.40
CA GLN A 98 -5.08 -2.32 -17.33
C GLN A 98 -3.79 -1.55 -17.02
N PHE A 99 -3.74 -0.27 -17.41
CA PHE A 99 -2.60 0.59 -17.13
C PHE A 99 -2.59 0.95 -15.65
N VAL A 100 -1.58 0.44 -14.93
CA VAL A 100 -1.40 0.65 -13.50
C VAL A 100 -0.16 1.50 -13.28
N TYR A 101 -0.35 2.67 -12.68
CA TYR A 101 0.75 3.55 -12.29
C TYR A 101 1.02 3.37 -10.80
N VAL A 102 2.22 2.87 -10.48
CA VAL A 102 2.71 2.75 -9.10
C VAL A 102 3.74 3.81 -8.84
N LYS A 103 3.41 4.80 -8.00
CA LYS A 103 4.40 5.75 -7.49
C LYS A 103 5.02 5.19 -6.22
N ARG A 104 6.35 5.15 -6.18
CA ARG A 104 7.12 4.89 -4.97
C ARG A 104 7.85 6.18 -4.59
N HIS A 105 7.73 6.59 -3.33
CA HIS A 105 8.58 7.63 -2.75
C HIS A 105 9.83 7.01 -2.11
#